data_AF-A0A966UYI7-F1
#
_entry.id   AF-A0A966UYI7-F1
#
_cell.length_a   1.000
_cell.length_b   1.000
_cell.length_c   1.000
_cell.angle_alpha   90.00
_cell.angle_beta   90.00
_cell.angle_gamma   90.00
#
_symmetry.space_group_name_H-M   'P 1'
#
loop_
_entity.id
_entity.type
_entity.pdbx_description
1 polymer ?
#
loop_
_entity_poly.entity_id
_entity_poly.type
_entity_poly.pdbx_seq_one_letter_code
_entity_poly.pdbx_strand_id
1 'polypeptide(L)'
;SAVAAPVLSNEELARNVSAQGEQGAAAAVPATTHGDASPIQGLEGLEYRLGGCCSPLPGEAIVGTVALGNHGITIHRQDCANLAAVPVERRLPVQWNPLAATEQRRRYPVQLRIEVLDRVGVLKDILTRLSDHRINVSDARVRTNPGKPARIDLRVELLSATQLRDTMDQIRSMADVLDIARTGIG
;
A
#
# COMPACT_ATOMS: atom_id res chain seq x y z
N SER A 1 -35.68 16.69 16.48
CA SER A 1 -35.67 15.39 15.79
C SER A 1 -34.64 15.42 14.68
N ALA A 2 -33.56 14.67 14.82
CA ALA A 2 -32.57 14.50 13.75
C ALA A 2 -32.98 13.27 12.91
N VAL A 3 -33.13 13.46 11.60
CA VAL A 3 -33.44 12.40 10.64
C VAL A 3 -32.13 11.68 10.33
N ALA A 4 -32.01 10.41 10.74
CA ALA A 4 -30.88 9.56 10.38
C ALA A 4 -31.00 9.18 8.90
N ALA A 5 -29.96 9.43 8.11
CA ALA A 5 -29.87 8.96 6.73
C ALA A 5 -29.75 7.42 6.71
N PRO A 6 -30.40 6.73 5.76
CA PRO A 6 -30.37 5.27 5.71
C PRO A 6 -28.98 4.75 5.33
N VAL A 7 -28.47 3.81 6.12
CA VAL A 7 -27.25 3.07 5.82
C VAL A 7 -27.58 2.03 4.74
N LEU A 8 -26.99 2.19 3.56
CA LEU A 8 -27.17 1.25 2.45
C LEU A 8 -26.56 -0.11 2.79
N SER A 9 -27.24 -1.18 2.43
CA SER A 9 -26.78 -2.54 2.65
C SER A 9 -25.66 -2.94 1.68
N ASN A 10 -24.82 -3.90 2.08
CA ASN A 10 -23.69 -4.36 1.28
C ASN A 10 -24.09 -4.88 -0.13
N GLU A 11 -25.30 -5.40 -0.27
CA GLU A 11 -25.86 -5.87 -1.55
C GLU A 11 -26.30 -4.73 -2.47
N GLU A 12 -26.71 -3.59 -1.90
CA GLU A 12 -27.04 -2.38 -2.66
C GLU A 12 -25.77 -1.67 -3.12
N LEU A 13 -24.71 -1.66 -2.30
CA LEU A 13 -23.41 -1.11 -2.70
C LEU A 13 -22.79 -1.90 -3.87
N ALA A 14 -22.82 -3.23 -3.80
CA ALA A 14 -22.30 -4.10 -4.88
C ALA A 14 -23.09 -3.93 -6.20
N ARG A 15 -24.41 -3.78 -6.12
CA ARG A 15 -25.27 -3.53 -7.30
C ARG A 15 -25.04 -2.15 -7.90
N ASN A 16 -24.88 -1.11 -7.07
CA ASN A 16 -24.66 0.25 -7.55
C ASN A 16 -23.30 0.40 -8.27
N VAL A 17 -22.26 -0.27 -7.77
CA VAL A 17 -20.94 -0.30 -8.43
C VAL A 17 -21.00 -1.05 -9.76
N SER A 18 -21.76 -2.15 -9.82
CA SER A 18 -21.91 -2.94 -11.06
C SER A 18 -22.73 -2.20 -12.12
N ALA A 19 -23.79 -1.50 -11.73
CA ALA A 19 -24.65 -0.73 -12.63
C ALA A 19 -23.96 0.53 -13.20
N GLN A 20 -23.00 1.11 -12.48
CA GLN A 20 -22.21 2.25 -12.96
C GLN A 20 -21.13 1.85 -13.99
N GLY A 21 -20.79 0.56 -14.11
CA GLY A 21 -19.85 0.05 -15.10
C GLY A 21 -20.37 0.03 -16.55
N GLU A 22 -21.69 0.17 -16.75
CA GLU A 22 -22.32 0.01 -18.08
C GLU A 22 -22.80 1.33 -18.71
N GLN A 23 -22.71 2.47 -18.01
CA GLN A 23 -23.14 3.79 -18.51
C GLN A 23 -21.96 4.76 -18.68
N GLY A 24 -21.02 4.40 -19.54
CA GLY A 24 -19.93 5.26 -19.97
C GLY A 24 -20.12 5.79 -21.39
N ALA A 25 -20.97 6.81 -21.58
CA ALA A 25 -20.82 7.76 -22.69
C ALA A 25 -21.62 9.06 -22.45
N ALA A 26 -20.87 10.16 -22.26
CA ALA A 26 -21.28 11.56 -22.39
C ALA A 26 -22.23 12.16 -21.35
N ALA A 27 -21.68 12.62 -20.23
CA ALA A 27 -22.10 13.89 -19.61
C ALA A 27 -20.94 14.44 -18.74
N ALA A 28 -20.42 15.61 -19.12
CA ALA A 28 -19.44 16.33 -18.32
C ALA A 28 -20.10 16.81 -17.01
N VAL A 29 -19.68 16.23 -15.90
CA VAL A 29 -20.04 16.68 -14.55
C VAL A 29 -19.21 17.93 -14.22
N PRO A 30 -19.81 19.00 -13.66
CA PRO A 30 -19.08 20.24 -13.42
C PRO A 30 -18.01 19.99 -12.34
N ALA A 31 -16.79 20.43 -12.62
CA ALA A 31 -15.65 20.33 -11.72
C ALA A 31 -15.89 21.13 -10.44
N THR A 32 -16.27 20.44 -9.37
CA THR A 32 -16.24 20.99 -8.02
C THR A 32 -14.81 20.92 -7.49
N THR A 33 -14.19 22.10 -7.36
CA THR A 33 -13.16 22.49 -6.38
C THR A 33 -11.90 21.62 -6.24
N HIS A 34 -10.74 22.25 -6.47
CA HIS A 34 -9.41 21.66 -6.25
C HIS A 34 -9.23 21.19 -4.79
N GLY A 35 -8.97 19.89 -4.60
CA GLY A 35 -8.57 19.31 -3.31
C GLY A 35 -8.81 17.79 -3.26
N ASP A 36 -7.75 17.01 -3.41
CA ASP A 36 -7.68 15.54 -3.33
C ASP A 36 -8.56 14.74 -4.30
N ALA A 37 -8.09 14.59 -5.54
CA ALA A 37 -8.50 13.46 -6.36
C ALA A 37 -8.16 12.16 -5.60
N SER A 38 -9.12 11.23 -5.50
CA SER A 38 -8.91 9.93 -4.83
C SER A 38 -7.62 9.28 -5.36
N PRO A 39 -6.73 8.77 -4.47
CA PRO A 39 -5.54 8.04 -4.89
C PRO A 39 -5.84 6.77 -5.70
N ILE A 40 -7.05 6.25 -5.60
CA ILE A 40 -7.51 5.04 -6.28
C ILE A 40 -8.73 5.38 -7.12
N GLN A 41 -8.64 5.08 -8.40
CA GLN A 41 -9.73 5.23 -9.35
C GLN A 41 -10.77 4.13 -9.17
N GLY A 42 -12.04 4.50 -9.26
CA GLY A 42 -13.18 3.61 -9.06
C GLY A 42 -13.62 3.49 -7.60
N LEU A 43 -12.99 4.25 -6.68
CA LEU A 43 -13.34 4.31 -5.26
C LEU A 43 -13.57 5.76 -4.78
N GLU A 44 -13.90 6.67 -5.70
CA GLU A 44 -14.17 8.07 -5.40
C GLU A 44 -15.34 8.20 -4.42
N GLY A 45 -15.12 8.88 -3.29
CA GLY A 45 -16.13 9.04 -2.25
C GLY A 45 -16.41 7.79 -1.41
N LEU A 46 -15.66 6.71 -1.59
CA LEU A 46 -15.78 5.48 -0.79
C LEU A 46 -14.66 5.37 0.25
N GLU A 47 -14.99 4.86 1.43
CA GLU A 47 -13.99 4.52 2.45
C GLU A 47 -13.30 3.20 2.11
N TYR A 48 -11.98 3.24 2.08
CA TYR A 48 -11.14 2.07 1.87
C TYR A 48 -9.87 2.15 2.70
N ARG A 49 -9.22 1.00 2.86
CA ARG A 49 -7.91 0.88 3.51
C ARG A 49 -6.95 0.07 2.67
N LEU A 50 -5.66 0.33 2.81
CA LEU A 50 -4.62 -0.49 2.19
C LEU A 50 -4.37 -1.73 3.07
N GLY A 51 -4.26 -2.90 2.44
CA GLY A 51 -4.05 -4.17 3.13
C GLY A 51 -2.64 -4.24 3.73
N GLY A 52 -2.54 -4.31 5.06
CA GLY A 52 -1.25 -4.39 5.77
C GLY A 52 -0.39 -5.60 5.38
N CYS A 53 -1.00 -6.71 4.95
CA CYS A 53 -0.26 -7.90 4.55
C CYS A 53 0.66 -7.72 3.33
N CYS A 54 0.35 -6.77 2.43
CA CYS A 54 1.14 -6.50 1.23
C CYS A 54 1.47 -5.02 1.04
N SER A 55 0.84 -4.11 1.78
CA SER A 55 1.07 -2.66 1.84
C SER A 55 1.17 -1.96 0.48
N PRO A 56 0.18 -2.11 -0.43
CA PRO A 56 0.31 -1.73 -1.84
C PRO A 56 0.78 -0.28 -2.04
N LEU A 57 1.59 -0.06 -3.07
CA LEU A 57 2.18 1.23 -3.43
C LEU A 57 1.71 1.72 -4.80
N PRO A 58 1.70 3.04 -5.03
CA PRO A 58 1.50 3.60 -6.37
C PRO A 58 2.47 2.99 -7.40
N GLY A 59 1.91 2.58 -8.54
CA GLY A 59 2.62 1.89 -9.61
C GLY A 59 2.55 0.35 -9.55
N GLU A 60 1.87 -0.22 -8.56
CA GLU A 60 1.59 -1.67 -8.49
C GLU A 60 0.21 -2.00 -9.04
N ALA A 61 0.06 -3.20 -9.62
CA ALA A 61 -1.26 -3.74 -9.92
C ALA A 61 -2.01 -4.07 -8.63
N ILE A 62 -3.20 -3.50 -8.46
CA ILE A 62 -4.00 -3.60 -7.23
C ILE A 62 -5.40 -4.16 -7.51
N VAL A 63 -6.04 -4.64 -6.45
CA VAL A 63 -7.40 -5.15 -6.46
C VAL A 63 -8.09 -4.77 -5.16
N GLY A 64 -9.34 -4.32 -5.26
CA GLY A 64 -10.19 -4.06 -4.11
C GLY A 64 -10.87 -5.35 -3.67
N THR A 65 -11.05 -5.53 -2.37
CA THR A 65 -11.81 -6.66 -1.81
C THR A 65 -12.85 -6.14 -0.85
N VAL A 66 -14.09 -6.62 -0.99
CA VAL A 66 -15.19 -6.26 -0.10
C VAL A 66 -15.24 -7.25 1.06
N ALA A 67 -15.13 -6.77 2.29
CA ALA A 67 -15.26 -7.62 3.47
C ALA A 67 -16.71 -8.08 3.71
N LEU A 68 -16.88 -9.26 4.33
CA LEU A 68 -18.18 -9.69 4.86
C LEU A 68 -18.40 -8.94 6.18
N GLY A 69 -19.29 -7.95 6.20
CA GLY A 69 -19.60 -7.15 7.39
C GLY A 69 -19.28 -5.66 7.22
N ASN A 70 -18.80 -5.01 8.28
CA ASN A 70 -18.57 -3.56 8.37
C ASN A 70 -17.15 -3.10 7.97
N HIS A 71 -16.28 -4.00 7.53
CA HIS A 71 -14.85 -3.70 7.32
C HIS A 71 -14.50 -3.07 5.95
N GLY A 72 -15.52 -2.60 5.22
CA GLY A 72 -15.36 -1.82 4.00
C GLY A 72 -14.53 -2.49 2.91
N ILE A 73 -13.89 -1.66 2.09
CA ILE A 73 -13.05 -2.08 0.96
C ILE A 73 -11.58 -2.14 1.42
N THR A 74 -10.93 -3.29 1.22
CA THR A 74 -9.49 -3.45 1.48
C THR A 74 -8.74 -3.64 0.17
N ILE A 75 -7.70 -2.84 -0.05
CA ILE A 75 -6.90 -2.83 -1.28
C ILE A 75 -5.68 -3.74 -1.10
N HIS A 76 -5.52 -4.69 -2.01
CA HIS A 76 -4.38 -5.60 -2.05
C HIS A 76 -3.60 -5.41 -3.34
N ARG A 77 -2.34 -5.86 -3.34
CA ARG A 77 -1.64 -6.17 -4.59
C ARG A 77 -2.33 -7.35 -5.27
N GLN A 78 -2.34 -7.36 -6.59
CA GLN A 78 -2.95 -8.43 -7.37
C GLN A 78 -2.31 -9.81 -7.10
N ASP A 79 -1.02 -9.84 -6.75
CA ASP A 79 -0.25 -11.04 -6.42
C ASP A 79 -0.18 -11.33 -4.90
N CYS A 80 -1.04 -10.69 -4.09
CA CYS A 80 -1.08 -10.92 -2.66
C CYS A 80 -1.57 -12.35 -2.33
N ALA A 81 -0.79 -13.11 -1.54
CA ALA A 81 -1.17 -14.47 -1.12
C ALA A 81 -2.53 -14.54 -0.40
N ASN A 82 -2.89 -13.49 0.36
CA ASN A 82 -4.17 -13.43 1.07
C ASN A 82 -5.37 -13.23 0.13
N LEU A 83 -5.14 -12.82 -1.12
CA LEU A 83 -6.19 -12.67 -2.11
C LEU A 83 -6.76 -14.03 -2.54
N ALA A 84 -5.95 -15.09 -2.48
CA ALA A 84 -6.36 -16.44 -2.89
C ALA A 84 -7.61 -16.93 -2.12
N ALA A 85 -7.77 -16.51 -0.86
CA ALA A 85 -8.91 -16.87 -0.03
C ALA A 85 -10.18 -16.01 -0.27
N VAL A 86 -10.10 -14.96 -1.09
CA VAL A 86 -11.23 -14.06 -1.36
C VAL A 86 -11.96 -14.49 -2.63
N PRO A 87 -13.28 -14.77 -2.59
CA PRO A 87 -14.07 -15.10 -3.77
C PRO A 87 -14.01 -14.00 -4.84
N VAL A 88 -14.08 -14.38 -6.13
CA VAL A 88 -13.93 -13.45 -7.26
C VAL A 88 -15.04 -12.39 -7.26
N GLU A 89 -16.25 -12.78 -6.86
CA GLU A 89 -17.44 -11.92 -6.80
C GLU A 89 -17.30 -10.79 -5.78
N ARG A 90 -16.35 -10.93 -4.84
CA ARG A 90 -16.03 -9.93 -3.82
C ARG A 90 -14.77 -9.11 -4.18
N ARG A 91 -14.22 -9.30 -5.37
CA ARG A 91 -13.07 -8.53 -5.87
C ARG A 91 -13.58 -7.42 -6.79
N LEU A 92 -13.00 -6.23 -6.62
CA LEU A 92 -13.32 -5.04 -7.39
C LEU A 92 -12.09 -4.65 -8.23
N PRO A 93 -12.24 -4.47 -9.55
CA PRO A 93 -11.17 -3.91 -10.37
C PRO A 93 -10.96 -2.45 -9.98
N VAL A 94 -9.75 -2.12 -9.57
CA VAL A 94 -9.36 -0.76 -9.17
C VAL A 94 -7.94 -0.49 -9.64
N GLN A 95 -7.57 0.78 -9.76
CA GLN A 95 -6.22 1.17 -10.16
C GLN A 95 -5.77 2.42 -9.45
N TRP A 96 -4.45 2.59 -9.30
CA TRP A 96 -3.89 3.85 -8.80
C TRP A 96 -4.23 4.98 -9.76
N ASN A 97 -4.60 6.13 -9.19
CA ASN A 97 -4.82 7.33 -9.96
C ASN A 97 -3.48 7.92 -10.42
N PRO A 98 -3.17 7.97 -11.73
CA PRO A 98 -1.92 8.53 -12.22
C PRO A 98 -1.76 10.02 -11.86
N LEU A 99 -2.87 10.75 -11.76
CA LEU A 99 -2.87 12.17 -11.40
C LEU A 99 -2.58 12.39 -9.91
N ALA A 100 -2.92 11.42 -9.05
CA ALA A 100 -2.55 11.47 -7.63
C ALA A 100 -1.05 11.18 -7.42
N ALA A 101 -0.39 10.49 -8.36
CA ALA A 101 1.05 10.27 -8.32
C ALA A 101 1.84 11.57 -8.57
N THR A 102 1.30 12.50 -9.37
CA THR A 102 1.89 13.83 -9.60
C THR A 102 1.88 14.73 -8.37
N GLU A 103 0.94 14.53 -7.45
CA GLU A 103 0.83 15.35 -6.24
C GLU A 103 1.85 14.99 -5.15
N GLN A 104 2.68 13.93 -5.34
CA GLN A 104 3.88 13.48 -4.59
C GLN A 104 3.94 13.66 -3.05
N ARG A 105 2.83 13.99 -2.39
CA ARG A 105 2.79 14.36 -0.97
C ARG A 105 2.46 13.19 -0.06
N ARG A 106 1.77 12.16 -0.58
CA ARG A 106 1.35 11.03 0.24
C ARG A 106 2.46 9.99 0.33
N ARG A 107 2.81 9.63 1.56
CA ARG A 107 3.72 8.52 1.85
C ARG A 107 2.95 7.32 2.35
N TYR A 108 3.47 6.14 2.04
CA TYR A 108 2.86 4.86 2.32
C TYR A 108 3.82 4.01 3.16
N PRO A 109 3.38 3.49 4.31
CA PRO A 109 4.24 2.68 5.16
C PRO A 109 4.47 1.30 4.53
N VAL A 110 5.72 0.83 4.60
CA VAL A 110 6.15 -0.49 4.11
C VAL A 110 7.08 -1.11 5.14
N GLN A 111 6.85 -2.40 5.44
CA GLN A 111 7.75 -3.16 6.31
C GLN A 111 8.81 -3.86 5.46
N LEU A 112 10.08 -3.58 5.74
CA LEU A 112 11.22 -4.27 5.17
C LEU A 112 11.85 -5.18 6.22
N ARG A 113 12.29 -6.35 5.77
CA ARG A 113 13.17 -7.25 6.53
C ARG A 113 14.48 -7.36 5.80
N ILE A 114 15.57 -7.13 6.52
CA ILE A 114 16.92 -7.16 6.00
C ILE A 114 17.71 -8.16 6.84
N GLU A 115 18.31 -9.14 6.19
CA GLU A 115 19.23 -10.09 6.82
C GLU A 115 20.65 -9.67 6.46
N VAL A 116 21.51 -9.51 7.46
CA VAL A 116 22.85 -8.96 7.28
C VAL A 116 23.90 -9.73 8.07
N LEU A 117 25.14 -9.70 7.59
CA LEU A 117 26.30 -10.06 8.41
C LEU A 117 26.44 -9.06 9.55
N ASP A 118 26.47 -9.56 10.78
CA ASP A 118 26.50 -8.73 11.98
C ASP A 118 27.90 -8.12 12.18
N ARG A 119 28.06 -6.87 11.74
CA ARG A 119 29.25 -6.07 11.99
C ARG A 119 28.91 -4.73 12.58
N VAL A 120 29.89 -4.15 13.27
CA VAL A 120 29.80 -2.78 13.80
C VAL A 120 29.44 -1.80 12.68
N GLY A 121 28.41 -1.00 12.93
CA GLY A 121 27.97 0.06 12.02
C GLY A 121 26.99 -0.36 10.93
N VAL A 122 26.66 -1.65 10.76
CA VAL A 122 25.78 -2.09 9.65
C VAL A 122 24.42 -1.40 9.66
N LEU A 123 23.80 -1.23 10.83
CA LEU A 123 22.53 -0.49 10.96
C LEU A 123 22.68 0.97 10.55
N LYS A 124 23.77 1.63 10.96
CA LYS A 124 24.04 3.03 10.59
C LYS A 124 24.13 3.17 9.08
N ASP A 125 24.87 2.28 8.41
CA ASP A 125 25.07 2.33 6.97
C ASP A 125 23.73 2.19 6.20
N ILE A 126 22.85 1.31 6.67
CA ILE A 126 21.49 1.16 6.13
C ILE A 126 20.66 2.43 6.33
N LEU A 127 20.65 2.98 7.56
CA LEU A 127 19.90 4.20 7.88
C LEU A 127 20.41 5.43 7.11
N THR A 128 21.72 5.53 6.88
CA THR A 128 22.31 6.60 6.06
C THR A 128 21.80 6.52 4.62
N ARG A 129 21.81 5.34 3.98
CA ARG A 129 21.25 5.18 2.63
C ARG A 129 19.77 5.55 2.54
N LEU A 130 18.97 5.16 3.54
CA LEU A 130 17.55 5.56 3.60
C LEU A 130 17.41 7.09 3.72
N SER A 131 18.25 7.71 4.55
CA SER A 131 18.24 9.16 4.77
C SER A 131 18.66 9.95 3.52
N ASP A 132 19.65 9.47 2.76
CA ASP A 132 20.10 10.09 1.50
C ASP A 132 18.95 10.17 0.47
N HIS A 133 18.03 9.20 0.51
CA HIS A 133 16.83 9.15 -0.32
C HIS A 133 15.60 9.83 0.32
N ARG A 134 15.78 10.52 1.45
CA ARG A 134 14.73 11.20 2.24
C ARG A 134 13.59 10.25 2.64
N ILE A 135 13.92 8.99 2.89
CA ILE A 135 12.97 7.96 3.32
C ILE A 135 12.87 8.01 4.83
N ASN A 136 11.67 8.28 5.34
CA ASN A 136 11.41 8.28 6.76
C ASN A 136 11.35 6.84 7.30
N VAL A 137 11.92 6.61 8.48
CA VAL A 137 11.88 5.33 9.20
C VAL A 137 11.05 5.54 10.47
N SER A 138 9.86 4.94 10.49
CA SER A 138 8.88 5.09 11.57
C SER A 138 9.00 4.03 12.67
N ASP A 139 9.62 2.89 12.37
CA ASP A 139 9.93 1.82 13.32
C ASP A 139 11.20 1.10 12.87
N ALA A 140 12.04 0.70 13.83
CA ALA A 140 13.23 -0.08 13.57
C ALA A 140 13.46 -1.09 14.70
N ARG A 141 13.62 -2.36 14.34
CA ARG A 141 13.88 -3.45 15.27
C ARG A 141 15.06 -4.27 14.79
N VAL A 142 16.06 -4.42 15.65
CA VAL A 142 17.25 -5.23 15.37
C VAL A 142 17.27 -6.44 16.29
N ARG A 143 17.57 -7.60 15.72
CA ARG A 143 17.77 -8.86 16.44
C ARG A 143 19.09 -9.46 16.00
N THR A 144 19.99 -9.67 16.95
CA THR A 144 21.29 -10.31 16.72
C THR A 144 21.35 -11.60 17.51
N ASN A 145 22.11 -12.58 17.00
CA ASN A 145 22.42 -13.81 17.72
C ASN A 145 23.88 -14.17 17.43
N PRO A 146 24.66 -14.62 18.43
CA PRO A 146 26.04 -15.01 18.21
C PRO A 146 26.18 -16.06 17.10
N GLY A 147 27.08 -15.80 16.14
CA GLY A 147 27.36 -16.71 15.03
C GLY A 147 26.23 -16.84 13.99
N LYS A 148 25.21 -15.99 14.03
CA LYS A 148 24.13 -15.95 13.04
C LYS A 148 24.02 -14.56 12.40
N PRO A 149 23.45 -14.47 11.19
CA PRO A 149 23.09 -13.18 10.62
C PRO A 149 22.20 -12.36 11.56
N ALA A 150 22.43 -11.05 11.58
CA ALA A 150 21.54 -10.11 12.21
C ALA A 150 20.31 -9.90 11.33
N ARG A 151 19.17 -9.67 11.99
CA ARG A 151 17.91 -9.35 11.33
C ARG A 151 17.46 -7.96 11.72
N ILE A 152 17.17 -7.15 10.71
CA ILE A 152 16.72 -5.77 10.85
C ILE A 152 15.34 -5.69 10.21
N ASP A 153 14.30 -5.47 11.02
CA ASP A 153 12.96 -5.18 10.55
C ASP A 153 12.74 -3.65 10.63
N LEU A 154 12.45 -3.00 9.50
CA LEU A 154 12.23 -1.55 9.38
C LEU A 154 10.83 -1.25 8.86
N ARG A 155 10.16 -0.23 9.42
CA ARG A 155 8.97 0.37 8.83
C ARG A 155 9.32 1.71 8.18
N VAL A 156 9.37 1.72 6.86
CA VAL A 156 9.75 2.89 6.05
C VAL A 156 8.55 3.52 5.36
N GLU A 157 8.62 4.82 5.09
CA GLU A 157 7.57 5.56 4.38
C GLU A 157 8.03 5.91 2.95
N LEU A 158 7.32 5.39 1.95
CA LEU A 158 7.70 5.48 0.55
C LEU A 158 6.61 6.15 -0.29
N LEU A 159 6.98 6.72 -1.43
CA LEU A 159 6.08 7.42 -2.36
C LEU A 159 5.51 6.47 -3.43
N SER A 160 6.30 5.47 -3.86
CA SER A 160 5.94 4.63 -5.00
C SER A 160 6.67 3.29 -4.99
N ALA A 161 6.17 2.36 -5.81
CA ALA A 161 6.81 1.08 -6.07
C ALA A 161 8.21 1.23 -6.69
N THR A 162 8.44 2.28 -7.47
CA THR A 162 9.77 2.58 -8.04
C THR A 162 10.76 2.94 -6.94
N GLN A 163 10.38 3.87 -6.05
CA GLN A 163 11.26 4.23 -4.92
C GLN A 163 11.56 3.02 -4.03
N LEU A 164 10.58 2.13 -3.80
CA LEU A 164 10.80 0.88 -3.08
C LEU A 164 11.87 0.02 -3.77
N ARG A 165 11.74 -0.24 -5.07
CA ARG A 165 12.69 -1.06 -5.82
C ARG A 165 14.10 -0.49 -5.78
N ASP A 166 14.24 0.81 -6.07
CA ASP A 166 15.54 1.49 -6.05
C ASP A 166 16.19 1.40 -4.67
N THR A 167 15.40 1.61 -3.61
CA THR A 167 15.87 1.49 -2.22
C THR A 167 16.32 0.07 -1.89
N MET A 168 15.53 -0.93 -2.28
CA MET A 168 15.86 -2.33 -2.03
C MET A 168 17.12 -2.76 -2.78
N ASP A 169 17.30 -2.32 -4.02
CA ASP A 169 18.46 -2.64 -4.85
C ASP A 169 19.73 -1.99 -4.30
N GLN A 170 19.64 -0.74 -3.84
CA GLN A 170 20.75 -0.07 -3.17
C GLN A 170 21.16 -0.73 -1.87
N ILE A 171 20.21 -1.14 -1.03
CA ILE A 171 20.53 -1.88 0.20
C ILE A 171 21.13 -3.24 -0.16
N ARG A 172 20.56 -3.96 -1.13
CA ARG A 172 21.09 -5.26 -1.59
C ARG A 172 22.52 -5.17 -2.15
N SER A 173 22.92 -4.00 -2.68
CA SER A 173 24.30 -3.78 -3.16
C SER A 173 25.36 -3.70 -2.06
N MET A 174 24.96 -3.60 -0.79
CA MET A 174 25.89 -3.59 0.34
C MET A 174 26.47 -4.98 0.56
N ALA A 175 27.80 -5.06 0.72
CA ALA A 175 28.51 -6.34 0.88
C ALA A 175 28.02 -7.19 2.07
N ASP A 176 27.49 -6.54 3.11
CA ASP A 176 27.02 -7.21 4.33
C ASP A 176 25.56 -7.65 4.26
N VAL A 177 24.81 -7.29 3.20
CA VAL A 177 23.40 -7.64 3.07
C VAL A 177 23.28 -9.01 2.40
N LEU A 178 22.65 -9.95 3.11
CA LEU A 178 22.39 -11.30 2.63
C LEU A 178 21.06 -11.39 1.89
N ASP A 179 20.01 -10.78 2.45
CA ASP A 179 18.69 -10.73 1.85
C ASP A 179 17.93 -9.46 2.26
N ILE A 180 17.00 -9.04 1.41
CA ILE A 180 16.05 -7.98 1.69
C ILE A 180 14.70 -8.31 1.06
N ALA A 181 13.67 -8.33 1.90
CA ALA A 181 12.31 -8.63 1.50
C ALA A 181 11.32 -7.60 2.06
N ARG A 182 10.32 -7.27 1.24
CA ARG A 182 9.11 -6.62 1.73
C ARG A 182 8.26 -7.65 2.48
N THR A 183 7.77 -7.26 3.64
CA THR A 183 6.93 -8.10 4.49
C THR A 183 5.62 -7.39 4.81
N GLY A 184 4.63 -8.13 5.30
CA GLY A 184 3.39 -7.54 5.79
C GLY A 184 3.63 -6.72 7.06
N ILE A 185 2.92 -5.60 7.18
CA ILE A 185 2.76 -4.85 8.42
C ILE A 185 1.82 -5.67 9.31
N GLY A 186 2.42 -6.42 10.24
CA GLY A 186 1.74 -7.14 11.32
C GLY A 186 1.77 -6.35 12.62
#